data_AF-A0AAE0TGT6-F1
#
_entry.id   AF-A0AAE0TGT6-F1
#
_cell.length_a   1.000
_cell.length_b   1.000
_cell.length_c   1.000
_cell.angle_alpha   90.00
_cell.angle_beta   90.00
_cell.angle_gamma   90.00
#
_symmetry.space_group_name_H-M   'P 1'
#
loop_
_entity.id
_entity.type
_entity.pdbx_description
1 polymer ?
#
loop_
_entity_poly.entity_id
_entity_poly.type
_entity_poly.pdbx_seq_one_letter_code
_entity_poly.pdbx_strand_id
1 'polypeptide(L)'
;MGLNGADAIHMATVLEDCVDQLSVLGKIMPTSYEGRPDALEMVCTELNRLVEGQKELENRYQSVLSQKLEMLQSTKNIAKLTDMEKEVLEAGGDLKNSTHVFTRSLRQNPLASDNMAKIQDDRLFLESVMAGTLSELIENCTYQVLAETVRGEKERKAQLQDTILKEENGRKRVKQLQKQLQDIKKEKEKEIQDRNEMIAHFKDELQEMRAKTNMEGKYIKKSAEVAVAQTQKRCTLSEKQLKEEIESLRRQIDEEMRVNNEVVSYLETHKTELMKKVDYWMDKYEKDIEAKQHELDVLKASKAKDLERLQELSKLYKEYEQVVVEDRIEKEKARRKAELEAIELKASIRLQSWWRGVMVRKGFGPYSKKKKGKKGKKGKGKKKKK
;
A
#
# COMPACT_ATOMS: atom_id res chain seq x y z
N MET A 1 -109.20 -42.47 6.02
CA MET A 1 -110.09 -42.57 4.84
C MET A 1 -110.73 -43.95 4.91
N GLY A 2 -112.05 -44.02 5.06
CA GLY A 2 -112.78 -45.30 5.09
C GLY A 2 -113.29 -45.66 3.70
N LEU A 3 -113.36 -46.94 3.41
CA LEU A 3 -113.99 -47.49 2.20
C LEU A 3 -115.46 -47.79 2.48
N ASN A 4 -116.28 -47.81 1.42
CA ASN A 4 -117.62 -48.38 1.51
C ASN A 4 -117.49 -49.89 1.79
N GLY A 5 -118.39 -50.48 2.57
CA GLY A 5 -118.28 -51.89 2.99
C GLY A 5 -118.22 -52.87 1.82
N ALA A 6 -118.94 -52.60 0.72
CA ALA A 6 -118.85 -53.43 -0.50
C ALA A 6 -117.46 -53.34 -1.17
N ASP A 7 -116.87 -52.15 -1.22
CA ASP A 7 -115.54 -51.94 -1.80
C ASP A 7 -114.45 -52.55 -0.91
N ALA A 8 -114.60 -52.47 0.41
CA ALA A 8 -113.69 -53.10 1.38
C ALA A 8 -113.68 -54.62 1.22
N ILE A 9 -114.83 -55.26 1.03
CA ILE A 9 -114.94 -56.70 0.79
C ILE A 9 -114.25 -57.09 -0.53
N HIS A 10 -114.50 -56.36 -1.62
CA HIS A 10 -113.86 -56.64 -2.91
C HIS A 10 -112.33 -56.51 -2.83
N MET A 11 -111.83 -55.48 -2.14
CA MET A 11 -110.39 -55.29 -1.94
C MET A 11 -109.79 -56.35 -1.02
N ALA A 12 -110.50 -56.78 0.02
CA ALA A 12 -110.07 -57.84 0.92
C ALA A 12 -109.89 -59.18 0.18
N THR A 13 -110.82 -59.57 -0.71
CA THR A 13 -110.68 -60.80 -1.50
C THR A 13 -109.44 -60.80 -2.39
N VAL A 14 -109.11 -59.66 -2.99
CA VAL A 14 -107.90 -59.52 -3.81
C VAL A 14 -106.63 -59.56 -2.96
N LEU A 15 -106.65 -58.95 -1.77
CA LEU A 15 -105.51 -58.97 -0.85
C LEU A 15 -105.29 -60.34 -0.23
N GLU A 16 -106.34 -61.10 0.06
CA GLU A 16 -106.28 -62.48 0.53
C GLU A 16 -105.56 -63.37 -0.49
N ASP A 17 -105.98 -63.34 -1.76
CA ASP A 17 -105.28 -64.05 -2.86
C ASP A 17 -103.83 -63.56 -3.02
N CYS A 18 -103.57 -62.26 -2.87
CA CYS A 18 -102.22 -61.71 -2.93
C CYS A 18 -101.30 -62.23 -1.81
N VAL A 19 -101.80 -62.28 -0.57
CA VAL A 19 -101.06 -62.80 0.60
C VAL A 19 -100.78 -64.29 0.41
N ASP A 20 -101.76 -65.06 -0.05
CA ASP A 20 -101.59 -66.49 -0.33
C ASP A 20 -100.56 -66.74 -1.43
N GLN A 21 -100.62 -65.99 -2.54
CA GLN A 21 -99.65 -66.07 -3.62
C GLN A 21 -98.24 -65.68 -3.15
N LEU A 22 -98.10 -64.65 -2.32
CA LEU A 22 -96.81 -64.28 -1.72
C LEU A 22 -96.30 -65.41 -0.83
N SER A 23 -97.15 -66.01 0.00
CA SER A 23 -96.78 -67.14 0.86
C SER A 23 -96.30 -68.35 0.06
N VAL A 24 -97.01 -68.67 -1.03
CA VAL A 24 -96.64 -69.72 -1.99
C VAL A 24 -95.30 -69.38 -2.65
N LEU A 25 -95.10 -68.13 -3.08
CA LEU A 25 -93.84 -67.69 -3.67
C LEU A 25 -92.66 -67.87 -2.71
N GLY A 26 -92.85 -67.60 -1.41
CA GLY A 26 -91.81 -67.81 -0.39
C GLY A 26 -91.41 -69.29 -0.22
N LYS A 27 -92.35 -70.21 -0.42
CA LYS A 27 -92.09 -71.67 -0.40
C LYS A 27 -91.41 -72.16 -1.67
N ILE A 28 -91.74 -71.54 -2.82
CA ILE A 28 -91.16 -71.88 -4.12
C ILE A 28 -89.80 -71.22 -4.30
N MET A 29 -89.48 -70.11 -3.63
CA MET A 29 -88.24 -69.37 -3.80
C MET A 29 -87.52 -69.16 -2.45
N PRO A 30 -87.01 -70.23 -1.81
CA PRO A 30 -86.31 -70.13 -0.53
C PRO A 30 -84.97 -69.40 -0.64
N THR A 31 -84.50 -68.85 0.48
CA THR A 31 -83.21 -68.16 0.62
C THR A 31 -82.01 -69.08 0.39
N SER A 32 -82.17 -70.39 0.59
CA SER A 32 -81.19 -71.43 0.33
C SER A 32 -81.65 -72.32 -0.83
N TYR A 33 -80.71 -72.86 -1.61
CA TYR A 33 -80.97 -73.84 -2.69
C TYR A 33 -81.36 -75.24 -2.19
N GLU A 34 -81.80 -75.34 -0.94
CA GLU A 34 -82.10 -76.61 -0.28
C GLU A 34 -83.33 -77.24 -0.98
N GLY A 35 -83.07 -78.28 -1.79
CA GLY A 35 -84.09 -78.95 -2.62
C GLY A 35 -84.13 -78.56 -4.11
N ARG A 36 -83.18 -77.74 -4.63
CA ARG A 36 -83.07 -77.39 -6.06
C ARG A 36 -81.66 -77.61 -6.63
N PRO A 37 -81.27 -78.86 -6.94
CA PRO A 37 -79.94 -79.19 -7.45
C PRO A 37 -79.64 -78.50 -8.79
N ASP A 38 -80.61 -78.45 -9.70
CA ASP A 38 -80.44 -77.88 -11.05
C ASP A 38 -80.09 -76.38 -11.05
N ALA A 39 -80.70 -75.61 -10.13
CA ALA A 39 -80.43 -74.17 -10.00
C ALA A 39 -79.06 -73.90 -9.37
N LEU A 40 -78.65 -74.72 -8.41
CA LEU A 40 -77.32 -74.67 -7.80
C LEU A 40 -76.25 -75.04 -8.82
N GLU A 41 -76.47 -76.09 -9.62
CA GLU A 41 -75.55 -76.54 -10.66
C GLU A 41 -75.37 -75.47 -11.75
N MET A 42 -76.45 -74.82 -12.19
CA MET A 42 -76.37 -73.73 -13.18
C MET A 42 -75.56 -72.52 -12.66
N VAL A 43 -75.75 -72.14 -11.39
CA VAL A 43 -74.95 -71.07 -10.78
C VAL A 43 -73.50 -71.49 -10.64
N CYS A 44 -73.23 -72.68 -10.11
CA CYS A 44 -71.87 -73.19 -9.89
C CYS A 44 -71.10 -73.34 -11.21
N THR A 45 -71.71 -73.84 -12.27
CA THR A 45 -71.07 -74.00 -13.59
C THR A 45 -70.71 -72.66 -14.22
N GLU A 46 -71.59 -71.66 -14.18
CA GLU A 46 -71.29 -70.32 -14.68
C GLU A 46 -70.19 -69.63 -13.85
N LEU A 47 -70.23 -69.76 -12.52
CA LEU A 47 -69.25 -69.18 -11.61
C LEU A 47 -67.88 -69.81 -11.81
N ASN A 48 -67.81 -71.14 -11.97
CA ASN A 48 -66.57 -71.86 -12.25
C ASN A 48 -65.97 -71.44 -13.59
N ARG A 49 -66.76 -71.31 -14.66
CA ARG A 49 -66.29 -70.84 -15.97
C ARG A 49 -65.68 -69.44 -15.89
N LEU A 50 -66.31 -68.55 -15.12
CA LEU A 50 -65.83 -67.19 -14.91
C LEU A 50 -64.55 -67.14 -14.06
N VAL A 51 -64.45 -68.00 -13.03
CA VAL A 51 -63.25 -68.13 -12.19
C VAL A 51 -62.08 -68.69 -12.99
N GLU A 52 -62.31 -69.69 -13.83
CA GLU A 52 -61.28 -70.26 -14.72
C GLU A 52 -60.73 -69.20 -15.68
N GLY A 53 -61.61 -68.44 -16.36
CA GLY A 53 -61.18 -67.36 -17.26
C GLY A 53 -60.40 -66.26 -16.54
N GLN A 54 -60.78 -65.92 -15.30
CA GLN A 54 -60.04 -64.96 -14.48
C GLN A 54 -58.65 -65.49 -14.11
N LYS A 55 -58.55 -66.77 -13.71
CA LYS A 55 -57.29 -67.41 -13.36
C LYS A 55 -56.33 -67.52 -14.56
N GLU A 56 -56.85 -67.77 -15.75
CA GLU A 56 -56.07 -67.76 -17.00
C GLU A 56 -55.43 -66.39 -17.27
N LEU A 57 -56.18 -65.30 -17.06
CA LEU A 57 -55.68 -63.94 -17.25
C LEU A 57 -54.67 -63.53 -16.16
N GLU A 58 -54.87 -63.97 -14.91
CA GLU A 58 -53.89 -63.77 -13.83
C GLU A 58 -52.58 -64.49 -14.15
N ASN A 59 -52.64 -65.73 -14.61
CA ASN A 59 -51.48 -66.50 -15.03
C ASN A 59 -50.77 -65.84 -16.22
N ARG A 60 -51.53 -65.32 -17.20
CA ARG A 60 -50.98 -64.57 -18.35
C ARG A 60 -50.23 -63.32 -17.88
N TYR A 61 -50.84 -62.53 -17.00
CA TYR A 61 -50.20 -61.32 -16.45
C TYR A 61 -48.92 -61.65 -15.66
N GLN A 62 -48.96 -62.66 -14.79
CA GLN A 62 -47.79 -63.10 -14.04
C GLN A 62 -46.65 -63.60 -14.95
N SER A 63 -47.00 -64.35 -16.01
CA SER A 63 -46.04 -64.83 -17.00
C SER A 63 -45.34 -63.68 -17.73
N VAL A 64 -46.12 -62.73 -18.26
CA VAL A 64 -45.59 -61.56 -19.01
C VAL A 64 -44.78 -60.64 -18.07
N LEU A 65 -45.19 -60.48 -16.82
CA LEU A 65 -44.43 -59.72 -15.82
C LEU A 65 -43.09 -60.38 -15.49
N SER A 66 -43.07 -61.72 -15.37
CA SER A 66 -41.86 -62.50 -15.12
C SER A 66 -40.89 -62.39 -16.29
N GLN A 67 -41.40 -62.49 -17.53
CA GLN A 67 -40.61 -62.27 -18.75
C GLN A 67 -40.00 -60.86 -18.81
N LYS A 68 -40.74 -59.82 -18.38
CA LYS A 68 -40.19 -58.44 -18.27
C LYS A 68 -39.00 -58.40 -17.32
N LEU A 69 -39.11 -59.03 -16.15
CA LEU A 69 -38.05 -59.04 -15.14
C LEU A 69 -36.79 -59.76 -15.63
N GLU A 70 -36.96 -60.89 -16.34
CA GLU A 70 -35.85 -61.62 -16.97
C GLU A 70 -35.20 -60.84 -18.13
N MET A 71 -36.01 -60.11 -18.93
CA MET A 71 -35.49 -59.26 -20.01
C MET A 71 -34.69 -58.06 -19.49
N LEU A 72 -35.09 -57.46 -18.37
CA LEU A 72 -34.34 -56.39 -17.71
C LEU A 72 -32.95 -56.83 -17.25
N GLN A 73 -32.80 -58.11 -16.88
CA GLN A 73 -31.51 -58.68 -16.48
C GLN A 73 -30.63 -59.07 -17.67
N SER A 74 -31.23 -59.50 -18.78
CA SER A 74 -30.52 -60.07 -19.94
C SER A 74 -30.18 -59.07 -21.06
N THR A 75 -30.94 -57.98 -21.22
CA THR A 75 -30.82 -57.09 -22.40
C THR A 75 -30.99 -55.61 -22.04
N LYS A 76 -30.09 -54.75 -22.53
CA LYS A 76 -30.18 -53.27 -22.42
C LYS A 76 -30.83 -52.60 -23.65
N ASN A 77 -31.41 -53.39 -24.56
CA ASN A 77 -32.08 -52.88 -25.76
C ASN A 77 -33.39 -52.19 -25.36
N ILE A 78 -33.39 -50.87 -25.49
CA ILE A 78 -34.48 -49.99 -25.09
C ILE A 78 -35.78 -50.33 -25.84
N ALA A 79 -35.72 -50.63 -27.15
CA ALA A 79 -36.91 -50.92 -27.95
C ALA A 79 -37.64 -52.20 -27.49
N LYS A 80 -36.89 -53.26 -27.19
CA LYS A 80 -37.46 -54.53 -26.69
C LYS A 80 -38.05 -54.36 -25.28
N LEU A 81 -37.42 -53.56 -24.43
CA LEU A 81 -37.92 -53.24 -23.09
C LEU A 81 -39.21 -52.43 -23.15
N THR A 82 -39.32 -51.47 -24.09
CA THR A 82 -40.55 -50.70 -24.28
C THR A 82 -41.70 -51.52 -24.87
N ASP A 83 -41.41 -52.50 -25.74
CA ASP A 83 -42.46 -53.38 -26.29
C ASP A 83 -42.97 -54.35 -25.21
N MET A 84 -42.08 -54.94 -24.41
CA MET A 84 -42.48 -55.77 -23.27
C MET A 84 -43.24 -54.96 -22.20
N GLU A 85 -42.90 -53.68 -22.02
CA GLU A 85 -43.65 -52.79 -21.14
C GLU A 85 -45.07 -52.52 -21.64
N LYS A 86 -45.28 -52.39 -22.96
CA LYS A 86 -46.63 -52.32 -23.55
C LYS A 86 -47.42 -53.61 -23.33
N GLU A 87 -46.79 -54.77 -23.54
CA GLU A 87 -47.44 -56.07 -23.38
C GLU A 87 -47.88 -56.33 -21.92
N VAL A 88 -47.07 -55.93 -20.94
CA VAL A 88 -47.46 -55.94 -19.51
C VAL A 88 -48.63 -55.01 -19.25
N LEU A 89 -48.66 -53.84 -19.89
CA LEU A 89 -49.74 -52.88 -19.75
C LEU A 89 -51.06 -53.42 -20.34
N GLU A 90 -50.99 -54.07 -21.50
CA GLU A 90 -52.12 -54.70 -22.17
C GLU A 90 -52.66 -55.89 -21.35
N ALA A 91 -51.79 -56.82 -20.93
CA ALA A 91 -52.19 -57.94 -20.07
C ALA A 91 -52.80 -57.48 -18.74
N GLY A 92 -52.26 -56.40 -18.15
CA GLY A 92 -52.82 -55.77 -16.95
C GLY A 92 -54.19 -55.11 -17.22
N GLY A 93 -54.37 -54.53 -18.42
CA GLY A 93 -55.63 -53.97 -18.88
C GLY A 93 -56.71 -55.03 -19.08
N ASP A 94 -56.39 -56.14 -19.76
CA ASP A 94 -57.27 -57.29 -19.99
C ASP A 94 -57.73 -57.90 -18.66
N LEU A 95 -56.79 -58.15 -17.74
CA LEU A 95 -57.08 -58.67 -16.40
C LEU A 95 -58.02 -57.74 -15.64
N LYS A 96 -57.75 -56.43 -15.64
CA LYS A 96 -58.60 -55.43 -14.97
C LYS A 96 -60.02 -55.39 -15.54
N ASN A 97 -60.15 -55.47 -16.86
CA ASN A 97 -61.44 -55.50 -17.54
C ASN A 97 -62.22 -56.79 -17.20
N SER A 98 -61.54 -57.95 -17.20
CA SER A 98 -62.13 -59.23 -16.79
C SER A 98 -62.60 -59.20 -15.34
N THR A 99 -61.79 -58.70 -14.41
CA THR A 99 -62.18 -58.54 -12.99
C THR A 99 -63.46 -57.70 -12.84
N HIS A 100 -63.59 -56.65 -13.65
CA HIS A 100 -64.79 -55.82 -13.66
C HIS A 100 -66.02 -56.57 -14.20
N VAL A 101 -65.88 -57.32 -15.30
CA VAL A 101 -66.95 -58.15 -15.86
C VAL A 101 -67.35 -59.25 -14.89
N PHE A 102 -66.38 -59.96 -14.30
CA PHE A 102 -66.59 -60.99 -13.27
C PHE A 102 -67.41 -60.46 -12.10
N THR A 103 -66.97 -59.35 -11.50
CA THR A 103 -67.65 -58.72 -10.35
C THR A 103 -69.08 -58.28 -10.72
N ARG A 104 -69.28 -57.77 -11.93
CA ARG A 104 -70.60 -57.38 -12.43
C ARG A 104 -71.50 -58.59 -12.60
N SER A 105 -71.04 -59.66 -13.24
CA SER A 105 -71.80 -60.89 -13.44
C SER A 105 -72.21 -61.53 -12.12
N LEU A 106 -71.32 -61.55 -11.12
CA LEU A 106 -71.66 -62.02 -9.77
C LEU A 106 -72.77 -61.19 -9.12
N ARG A 107 -72.71 -59.86 -9.24
CA ARG A 107 -73.74 -58.96 -8.68
C ARG A 107 -75.08 -59.05 -9.41
N GLN A 108 -75.05 -59.31 -10.72
CA GLN A 108 -76.25 -59.36 -11.56
C GLN A 108 -76.90 -60.74 -11.60
N ASN A 109 -76.27 -61.77 -11.04
CA ASN A 109 -76.83 -63.10 -10.98
C ASN A 109 -78.08 -63.11 -10.07
N PRO A 110 -79.30 -63.35 -10.61
CA PRO A 110 -80.53 -63.39 -9.82
C PRO A 110 -80.50 -64.46 -8.71
N LEU A 111 -79.67 -65.48 -8.91
CA LEU A 111 -79.45 -66.61 -8.02
C LEU A 111 -78.22 -66.39 -7.11
N ALA A 112 -77.69 -65.17 -7.00
CA ALA A 112 -76.74 -64.85 -5.94
C ALA A 112 -77.43 -64.88 -4.58
N SER A 113 -76.74 -65.39 -3.55
CA SER A 113 -77.27 -65.47 -2.18
C SER A 113 -77.81 -64.13 -1.67
N ASP A 114 -77.13 -63.02 -1.97
CA ASP A 114 -77.55 -61.68 -1.55
C ASP A 114 -78.83 -61.21 -2.26
N ASN A 115 -78.97 -61.53 -3.55
CA ASN A 115 -80.15 -61.17 -4.33
C ASN A 115 -81.36 -62.01 -3.89
N MET A 116 -81.16 -63.29 -3.60
CA MET A 116 -82.19 -64.18 -3.06
C MET A 116 -82.64 -63.75 -1.65
N ALA A 117 -81.70 -63.39 -0.78
CA ALA A 117 -82.00 -62.84 0.54
C ALA A 117 -82.86 -61.58 0.43
N LYS A 118 -82.46 -60.64 -0.44
CA LYS A 118 -83.22 -59.41 -0.68
C LYS A 118 -84.63 -59.69 -1.22
N ILE A 119 -84.77 -60.58 -2.20
CA ILE A 119 -86.09 -60.94 -2.75
C ILE A 119 -87.00 -61.50 -1.65
N GLN A 120 -86.44 -62.33 -0.77
CA GLN A 120 -87.20 -62.89 0.35
C GLN A 120 -87.59 -61.84 1.39
N ASP A 121 -86.69 -60.90 1.71
CA ASP A 121 -86.97 -59.77 2.59
C ASP A 121 -88.06 -58.85 2.01
N ASP A 122 -87.97 -58.49 0.73
CA ASP A 122 -88.95 -57.68 0.02
C ASP A 122 -90.32 -58.38 -0.03
N ARG A 123 -90.33 -59.70 -0.27
CA ARG A 123 -91.53 -60.54 -0.25
C ARG A 123 -92.18 -60.57 1.14
N LEU A 124 -91.38 -60.83 2.19
CA LEU A 124 -91.87 -60.86 3.58
C LEU A 124 -92.43 -59.50 4.01
N PHE A 125 -91.75 -58.42 3.64
CA PHE A 125 -92.24 -57.07 3.87
C PHE A 125 -93.59 -56.84 3.18
N LEU A 126 -93.70 -57.21 1.90
CA LEU A 126 -94.95 -57.06 1.15
C LEU A 126 -96.07 -57.93 1.74
N GLU A 127 -95.78 -59.19 2.07
CA GLU A 127 -96.73 -60.12 2.71
C GLU A 127 -97.24 -59.54 4.04
N SER A 128 -96.35 -59.02 4.88
CA SER A 128 -96.72 -58.40 6.16
C SER A 128 -97.60 -57.16 5.99
N VAL A 129 -97.29 -56.31 5.00
CA VAL A 129 -98.07 -55.09 4.73
C VAL A 129 -99.43 -55.43 4.16
N MET A 130 -99.50 -56.38 3.22
CA MET A 130 -100.76 -56.81 2.61
C MET A 130 -101.63 -57.56 3.63
N ALA A 131 -101.06 -58.42 4.47
CA ALA A 131 -101.79 -59.09 5.55
C ALA A 131 -102.31 -58.10 6.60
N GLY A 132 -101.49 -57.14 7.03
CA GLY A 132 -101.93 -56.10 7.96
C GLY A 132 -103.04 -55.21 7.39
N THR A 133 -102.96 -54.89 6.09
CA THR A 133 -104.00 -54.12 5.38
C THR A 133 -105.28 -54.93 5.20
N LEU A 134 -105.16 -56.23 4.92
CA LEU A 134 -106.30 -57.17 4.84
C LEU A 134 -107.05 -57.23 6.17
N SER A 135 -106.34 -57.42 7.28
CA SER A 135 -106.94 -57.40 8.62
C SER A 135 -107.63 -56.06 8.92
N GLU A 136 -106.97 -54.94 8.61
CA GLU A 136 -107.54 -53.59 8.81
C GLU A 136 -108.82 -53.36 7.99
N LEU A 137 -108.87 -53.87 6.75
CA LEU A 137 -110.03 -53.76 5.87
C LEU A 137 -111.21 -54.58 6.38
N ILE A 138 -110.97 -55.80 6.86
CA ILE A 138 -111.99 -56.69 7.41
C ILE A 138 -112.56 -56.11 8.72
N GLU A 139 -111.70 -55.59 9.59
CA GLU A 139 -112.10 -55.13 10.92
C GLU A 139 -112.71 -53.71 10.91
N ASN A 140 -112.10 -52.79 10.15
CA ASN A 140 -112.36 -51.35 10.27
C ASN A 140 -112.74 -50.66 8.95
N CYS A 141 -112.72 -51.38 7.82
CA CYS A 141 -112.92 -50.82 6.48
C CYS A 141 -111.96 -49.64 6.16
N THR A 142 -110.73 -49.69 6.69
CA THR A 142 -109.66 -48.69 6.46
C THR A 142 -108.38 -49.34 5.92
N TYR A 143 -107.43 -48.52 5.44
CA TYR A 143 -106.17 -48.95 4.82
C TYR A 143 -104.96 -48.11 5.27
N GLN A 144 -105.00 -47.59 6.49
CA GLN A 144 -103.94 -46.73 7.04
C GLN A 144 -102.59 -47.44 7.12
N VAL A 145 -102.55 -48.75 7.39
CA VAL A 145 -101.31 -49.54 7.41
C VAL A 145 -100.56 -49.38 6.08
N LEU A 146 -101.25 -49.54 4.95
CA LEU A 146 -100.67 -49.34 3.62
C LEU A 146 -100.26 -47.87 3.38
N ALA A 147 -101.13 -46.92 3.74
CA ALA A 147 -100.90 -45.50 3.49
C ALA A 147 -99.71 -44.94 4.29
N GLU A 148 -99.53 -45.37 5.53
CA GLU A 148 -98.39 -44.99 6.39
C GLU A 148 -97.11 -45.68 5.92
N THR A 149 -97.16 -46.97 5.59
CA THR A 149 -96.01 -47.70 5.07
C THR A 149 -95.48 -47.09 3.77
N VAL A 150 -96.36 -46.78 2.82
CA VAL A 150 -95.98 -46.12 1.55
C VAL A 150 -95.37 -44.73 1.80
N ARG A 151 -95.86 -44.00 2.80
CA ARG A 151 -95.31 -42.68 3.17
C ARG A 151 -93.91 -42.82 3.76
N GLY A 152 -93.71 -43.75 4.68
CA GLY A 152 -92.39 -44.05 5.27
C GLY A 152 -91.38 -44.48 4.21
N GLU A 153 -91.78 -45.35 3.28
CA GLU A 153 -90.90 -45.79 2.18
C GLU A 153 -90.54 -44.65 1.21
N LYS A 154 -91.48 -43.75 0.92
CA LYS A 154 -91.20 -42.53 0.13
C LYS A 154 -90.19 -41.62 0.84
N GLU A 155 -90.33 -41.43 2.15
CA GLU A 155 -89.41 -40.62 2.93
C GLU A 155 -88.02 -41.27 3.01
N ARG A 156 -87.95 -42.58 3.29
CA ARG A 156 -86.72 -43.37 3.29
C ARG A 156 -85.99 -43.26 1.95
N LYS A 157 -86.71 -43.36 0.84
CA LYS A 157 -86.15 -43.17 -0.52
C LYS A 157 -85.60 -41.76 -0.72
N ALA A 158 -86.31 -40.73 -0.28
CA ALA A 158 -85.84 -39.35 -0.38
C ALA A 158 -84.57 -39.10 0.45
N GLN A 159 -84.50 -39.62 1.68
CA GLN A 159 -83.31 -39.54 2.54
C GLN A 159 -82.10 -40.26 1.92
N LEU A 160 -82.33 -41.43 1.30
CA LEU A 160 -81.28 -42.14 0.58
C LEU A 160 -80.76 -41.34 -0.62
N GLN A 161 -81.64 -40.73 -1.41
CA GLN A 161 -81.25 -39.87 -2.53
C GLN A 161 -80.45 -38.64 -2.09
N ASP A 162 -80.86 -37.97 -1.00
CA ASP A 162 -80.11 -36.86 -0.43
C ASP A 162 -78.72 -37.30 0.07
N THR A 163 -78.64 -38.46 0.71
CA THR A 163 -77.37 -39.05 1.16
C THR A 163 -76.43 -39.34 -0.02
N ILE A 164 -76.95 -39.90 -1.12
CA ILE A 164 -76.19 -40.17 -2.35
C ILE A 164 -75.65 -38.85 -2.94
N LEU A 165 -76.49 -37.81 -3.03
CA LEU A 165 -76.08 -36.52 -3.58
C LEU A 165 -75.01 -35.85 -2.71
N LYS A 166 -75.13 -35.95 -1.38
CA LYS A 166 -74.12 -35.47 -0.43
C LYS A 166 -72.80 -36.23 -0.56
N GLU A 167 -72.83 -37.56 -0.71
CA GLU A 167 -71.64 -38.36 -0.96
C GLU A 167 -70.97 -37.94 -2.27
N GLU A 168 -71.73 -37.82 -3.36
CA GLU A 168 -71.17 -37.48 -4.67
C GLU A 168 -70.51 -36.09 -4.65
N ASN A 169 -71.17 -35.10 -4.03
CA ASN A 169 -70.62 -33.77 -3.86
C ASN A 169 -69.39 -33.76 -2.94
N GLY A 170 -69.42 -34.53 -1.86
CA GLY A 170 -68.27 -34.74 -0.98
C GLY A 170 -67.08 -35.33 -1.76
N ARG A 171 -67.33 -36.35 -2.58
CA ARG A 171 -66.31 -37.01 -3.41
C ARG A 171 -65.72 -36.05 -4.45
N LYS A 172 -66.53 -35.21 -5.09
CA LYS A 172 -66.05 -34.15 -6.00
C LYS A 172 -65.17 -33.14 -5.27
N ARG A 173 -65.58 -32.71 -4.07
CA ARG A 173 -64.81 -31.77 -3.25
C ARG A 173 -63.49 -32.36 -2.78
N VAL A 174 -63.46 -33.62 -2.36
CA VAL A 174 -62.23 -34.33 -2.00
C VAL A 174 -61.27 -34.39 -3.19
N LYS A 175 -61.74 -34.76 -4.39
CA LYS A 175 -60.91 -34.76 -5.60
C LYS A 175 -60.35 -33.37 -5.92
N GLN A 176 -61.15 -32.32 -5.79
CA GLN A 176 -60.71 -30.94 -6.02
C GLN A 176 -59.63 -30.52 -5.02
N LEU A 177 -59.83 -30.81 -3.73
CA LEU A 177 -58.87 -30.50 -2.68
C LEU A 177 -57.56 -31.29 -2.85
N GLN A 178 -57.64 -32.56 -3.25
CA GLN A 178 -56.46 -33.36 -3.57
C GLN A 178 -55.66 -32.76 -4.73
N LYS A 179 -56.34 -32.28 -5.78
CA LYS A 179 -55.70 -31.60 -6.90
C LYS A 179 -55.02 -30.29 -6.45
N GLN A 180 -55.73 -29.45 -5.72
CA GLN A 180 -55.17 -28.19 -5.18
C GLN A 180 -53.95 -28.44 -4.30
N LEU A 181 -54.00 -29.47 -3.44
CA LEU A 181 -52.88 -29.84 -2.58
C LEU A 181 -51.68 -30.30 -3.40
N GLN A 182 -51.90 -31.07 -4.48
CA GLN A 182 -50.83 -31.47 -5.39
C GLN A 182 -50.22 -30.29 -6.14
N ASP A 183 -51.05 -29.35 -6.59
CA ASP A 183 -50.59 -28.14 -7.30
C ASP A 183 -49.75 -27.25 -6.37
N ILE A 184 -50.21 -27.02 -5.14
CA ILE A 184 -49.45 -26.28 -4.11
C ILE A 184 -48.11 -26.98 -3.80
N LYS A 185 -48.11 -28.31 -3.67
CA LYS A 185 -46.85 -29.06 -3.45
C LYS A 185 -45.85 -28.85 -4.58
N LYS A 186 -46.30 -28.91 -5.84
CA LYS A 186 -45.43 -28.67 -7.01
C LYS A 186 -44.90 -27.24 -7.04
N GLU A 187 -45.75 -26.26 -6.76
CA GLU A 187 -45.35 -24.85 -6.69
C GLU A 187 -44.29 -24.63 -5.60
N LYS A 188 -44.51 -25.20 -4.41
CA LYS A 188 -43.56 -25.09 -3.29
C LYS A 188 -42.25 -25.79 -3.55
N GLU A 189 -42.26 -26.95 -4.21
CA GLU A 189 -41.04 -27.65 -4.61
C GLU A 189 -40.21 -26.79 -5.58
N LYS A 190 -40.87 -26.17 -6.57
CA LYS A 190 -40.22 -25.24 -7.49
C LYS A 190 -39.63 -24.04 -6.75
N GLU A 191 -40.39 -23.44 -5.83
CA GLU A 191 -39.91 -22.29 -5.03
C GLU A 191 -38.69 -22.66 -4.17
N ILE A 192 -38.67 -23.88 -3.60
CA ILE A 192 -37.52 -24.40 -2.85
C ILE A 192 -36.32 -24.58 -3.78
N GLN A 193 -36.52 -25.15 -4.97
CA GLN A 193 -35.46 -25.31 -5.96
C GLN A 193 -34.87 -23.95 -6.37
N ASP A 194 -35.70 -22.98 -6.75
CA ASP A 194 -35.28 -21.63 -7.15
C ASP A 194 -34.48 -20.94 -6.02
N ARG A 195 -34.93 -21.10 -4.76
CA ARG A 195 -34.21 -20.58 -3.59
C ARG A 195 -32.87 -21.28 -3.35
N ASN A 196 -32.81 -22.60 -3.55
CA ASN A 196 -31.55 -23.35 -3.41
C ASN A 196 -30.53 -22.94 -4.48
N GLU A 197 -30.98 -22.69 -5.71
CA GLU A 197 -30.14 -22.17 -6.80
C GLU A 197 -29.60 -20.78 -6.47
N MET A 198 -30.44 -19.87 -5.95
CA MET A 198 -29.97 -18.55 -5.46
C MET A 198 -28.96 -18.68 -4.31
N ILE A 199 -29.19 -19.60 -3.36
CA ILE A 199 -28.25 -19.85 -2.26
C ILE A 199 -26.91 -20.36 -2.80
N ALA A 200 -26.92 -21.23 -3.82
CA ALA A 200 -25.70 -21.72 -4.46
C ALA A 200 -24.94 -20.58 -5.15
N HIS A 201 -25.65 -19.77 -5.96
CA HIS A 201 -25.07 -18.60 -6.62
C HIS A 201 -24.41 -17.63 -5.61
N PHE A 202 -25.12 -17.27 -4.54
CA PHE A 202 -24.57 -16.37 -3.53
C PHE A 202 -23.41 -16.97 -2.74
N LYS A 203 -23.36 -18.30 -2.57
CA LYS A 203 -22.19 -18.97 -1.97
C LYS A 203 -20.97 -18.87 -2.88
N ASP A 204 -21.14 -19.07 -4.17
CA ASP A 204 -20.07 -18.98 -5.16
C ASP A 204 -19.53 -17.55 -5.26
N GLU A 205 -20.40 -16.55 -5.37
CA GLU A 205 -20.01 -15.12 -5.35
C GLU A 205 -19.27 -14.75 -4.06
N LEU A 206 -19.74 -15.22 -2.90
CA LEU A 206 -19.08 -14.97 -1.63
C LEU A 206 -17.68 -15.60 -1.58
N GLN A 207 -17.53 -16.81 -2.11
CA GLN A 207 -16.24 -17.50 -2.16
C GLN A 207 -15.28 -16.81 -3.12
N GLU A 208 -15.74 -16.37 -4.29
CA GLU A 208 -14.96 -15.59 -5.25
C GLU A 208 -14.49 -14.26 -4.63
N MET A 209 -15.41 -13.50 -4.04
CA MET A 209 -15.10 -12.23 -3.37
C MET A 209 -14.09 -12.42 -2.25
N ARG A 210 -14.23 -13.46 -1.41
CA ARG A 210 -13.26 -13.79 -0.36
C ARG A 210 -11.88 -14.11 -0.94
N ALA A 211 -11.81 -14.90 -2.00
CA ALA A 211 -10.54 -15.25 -2.65
C ALA A 211 -9.87 -14.01 -3.24
N LYS A 212 -10.63 -13.17 -3.94
CA LYS A 212 -10.16 -11.91 -4.54
C LYS A 212 -9.66 -10.94 -3.48
N THR A 213 -10.45 -10.65 -2.45
CA THR A 213 -10.03 -9.75 -1.35
C THR A 213 -8.81 -10.29 -0.60
N ASN A 214 -8.68 -11.61 -0.42
CA ASN A 214 -7.49 -12.19 0.22
C ASN A 214 -6.23 -12.01 -0.64
N MET A 215 -6.34 -12.27 -1.95
CA MET A 215 -5.26 -12.05 -2.92
C MET A 215 -4.85 -10.58 -2.99
N GLU A 216 -5.82 -9.68 -3.14
CA GLU A 216 -5.59 -8.23 -3.18
C GLU A 216 -4.96 -7.74 -1.87
N GLY A 217 -5.46 -8.20 -0.72
CA GLY A 217 -4.90 -7.87 0.58
C GLY A 217 -3.43 -8.30 0.72
N LYS A 218 -3.09 -9.51 0.29
CA LYS A 218 -1.69 -10.00 0.25
C LYS A 218 -0.83 -9.16 -0.69
N TYR A 219 -1.34 -8.83 -1.88
CA TYR A 219 -0.62 -8.03 -2.85
C TYR A 219 -0.35 -6.61 -2.34
N ILE A 220 -1.37 -5.92 -1.83
CA ILE A 220 -1.25 -4.57 -1.27
C ILE A 220 -0.27 -4.56 -0.10
N LYS A 221 -0.40 -5.53 0.82
CA LYS A 221 0.54 -5.67 1.94
C LYS A 221 1.97 -5.84 1.44
N LYS A 222 2.20 -6.73 0.47
CA LYS A 222 3.55 -6.98 -0.06
C LYS A 222 4.12 -5.76 -0.79
N SER A 223 3.28 -5.07 -1.57
CA SER A 223 3.65 -3.83 -2.26
C SER A 223 4.05 -2.73 -1.26
N ALA A 224 3.26 -2.54 -0.19
CA ALA A 224 3.56 -1.59 0.87
C ALA A 224 4.86 -1.95 1.61
N GLU A 225 5.07 -3.22 1.96
CA GLU A 225 6.32 -3.70 2.58
C GLU A 225 7.54 -3.41 1.70
N VAL A 226 7.45 -3.68 0.39
CA VAL A 226 8.53 -3.40 -0.56
C VAL A 226 8.79 -1.89 -0.68
N ALA A 227 7.74 -1.07 -0.77
CA ALA A 227 7.87 0.38 -0.84
C ALA A 227 8.55 0.98 0.41
N VAL A 228 8.18 0.49 1.59
CA VAL A 228 8.82 0.87 2.86
C VAL A 228 10.27 0.41 2.88
N ALA A 229 10.55 -0.86 2.56
CA ALA A 229 11.91 -1.40 2.55
C ALA A 229 12.83 -0.68 1.55
N GLN A 230 12.33 -0.37 0.35
CA GLN A 230 13.05 0.38 -0.67
C GLN A 230 13.36 1.80 -0.20
N THR A 231 12.36 2.48 0.37
CA THR A 231 12.53 3.84 0.91
C THR A 231 13.53 3.84 2.06
N GLN A 232 13.42 2.90 3.00
CA GLN A 232 14.35 2.75 4.11
C GLN A 232 15.78 2.51 3.62
N LYS A 233 15.96 1.65 2.62
CA LYS A 233 17.29 1.38 2.03
C LYS A 233 17.88 2.63 1.36
N ARG A 234 17.07 3.38 0.62
CA ARG A 234 17.48 4.65 0.00
C ARG A 234 17.91 5.68 1.05
N CYS A 235 17.11 5.86 2.11
CA CYS A 235 17.46 6.75 3.21
C CYS A 235 18.76 6.31 3.89
N THR A 236 18.91 5.02 4.20
CA THR A 236 20.11 4.47 4.86
C THR A 236 21.37 4.69 4.01
N LEU A 237 21.28 4.50 2.69
CA LEU A 237 22.40 4.76 1.78
C LEU A 237 22.76 6.25 1.72
N SER A 238 21.76 7.13 1.62
CA SER A 238 21.96 8.58 1.63
C SER A 238 22.59 9.06 2.94
N GLU A 239 22.07 8.57 4.08
CA GLU A 239 22.64 8.85 5.40
C GLU A 239 24.09 8.37 5.51
N LYS A 240 24.41 7.21 4.97
CA LYS A 240 25.79 6.69 4.95
C LYS A 240 26.70 7.59 4.13
N GLN A 241 26.28 8.01 2.93
CA GLN A 241 27.05 8.93 2.08
C GLN A 241 27.30 10.27 2.78
N LEU A 242 26.27 10.86 3.38
CA LEU A 242 26.41 12.11 4.13
C LEU A 242 27.33 11.95 5.35
N LYS A 243 27.29 10.81 6.05
CA LYS A 243 28.22 10.52 7.15
C LYS A 243 29.68 10.42 6.66
N GLU A 244 29.91 9.73 5.55
CA GLU A 244 31.24 9.64 4.92
C GLU A 244 31.75 11.02 4.49
N GLU A 245 30.88 11.87 3.93
CA GLU A 245 31.21 13.25 3.56
C GLU A 245 31.54 14.12 4.79
N ILE A 246 30.75 14.03 5.87
CA ILE A 246 31.02 14.71 7.13
C ILE A 246 32.37 14.27 7.70
N GLU A 247 32.69 12.98 7.69
CA GLU A 247 33.98 12.47 8.16
C GLU A 247 35.15 12.97 7.30
N SER A 248 34.98 13.01 5.98
CA SER A 248 35.97 13.55 5.04
C SER A 248 36.22 15.04 5.29
N LEU A 249 35.16 15.84 5.42
CA LEU A 249 35.26 17.27 5.71
C LEU A 249 35.91 17.53 7.08
N ARG A 250 35.59 16.72 8.10
CA ARG A 250 36.27 16.81 9.41
C ARG A 250 37.77 16.58 9.28
N ARG A 251 38.20 15.56 8.52
CA ARG A 251 39.63 15.31 8.27
C ARG A 251 40.30 16.48 7.55
N GLN A 252 39.64 17.08 6.56
CA GLN A 252 40.16 18.25 5.86
C GLN A 252 40.29 19.46 6.79
N ILE A 253 39.30 19.71 7.65
CA ILE A 253 39.37 20.78 8.65
C ILE A 253 40.53 20.55 9.62
N ASP A 254 40.71 19.33 10.12
CA ASP A 254 41.81 18.99 11.03
C ASP A 254 43.18 19.16 10.36
N GLU A 255 43.30 18.79 9.08
CA GLU A 255 44.53 18.99 8.29
C GLU A 255 44.82 20.47 8.04
N GLU A 256 43.84 21.26 7.61
CA GLU A 256 43.97 22.70 7.43
C GLU A 256 44.32 23.42 8.74
N MET A 257 43.69 23.03 9.86
CA MET A 257 44.04 23.55 11.18
C MET A 257 45.51 23.23 11.53
N ARG A 258 45.98 22.01 11.26
CA ARG A 258 47.37 21.62 11.51
C ARG A 258 48.34 22.45 10.67
N VAL A 259 48.11 22.54 9.37
CA VAL A 259 48.96 23.32 8.44
C VAL A 259 48.96 24.79 8.83
N ASN A 260 47.80 25.37 9.14
CA ASN A 260 47.71 26.76 9.59
C ASN A 260 48.50 26.99 10.88
N ASN A 261 48.39 26.09 11.87
CA ASN A 261 49.17 26.19 13.10
C ASN A 261 50.69 26.12 12.85
N GLU A 262 51.13 25.23 11.96
CA GLU A 262 52.55 25.14 11.55
C GLU A 262 53.02 26.42 10.86
N VAL A 263 52.22 26.98 9.94
CA VAL A 263 52.51 28.24 9.24
C VAL A 263 52.58 29.41 10.22
N VAL A 264 51.61 29.54 11.13
CA VAL A 264 51.61 30.58 12.16
C VAL A 264 52.85 30.45 13.04
N SER A 265 53.16 29.25 13.52
CA SER A 265 54.36 29.01 14.34
C SER A 265 55.65 29.38 13.61
N TYR A 266 55.76 29.05 12.31
CA TYR A 266 56.90 29.44 11.48
C TYR A 266 57.03 30.96 11.35
N LEU A 267 55.92 31.65 11.03
CA LEU A 267 55.90 33.10 10.89
C LEU A 267 56.21 33.83 12.20
N GLU A 268 55.68 33.35 13.32
CA GLU A 268 56.00 33.88 14.65
C GLU A 268 57.48 33.69 14.97
N THR A 269 58.02 32.50 14.73
CA THR A 269 59.46 32.23 14.91
C THR A 269 60.30 33.19 14.07
N HIS A 270 60.00 33.33 12.78
CA HIS A 270 60.75 34.20 11.89
C HIS A 270 60.60 35.69 12.26
N LYS A 271 59.41 36.12 12.69
CA LYS A 271 59.18 37.46 13.25
C LYS A 271 60.09 37.68 14.46
N THR A 272 60.17 36.73 15.40
CA THR A 272 61.06 36.87 16.57
C THR A 272 62.54 36.92 16.19
N GLU A 273 62.98 36.18 15.17
CA GLU A 273 64.35 36.27 14.65
C GLU A 273 64.63 37.64 14.03
N LEU A 274 63.70 38.19 13.25
CA LEU A 274 63.82 39.52 12.67
C LEU A 274 63.83 40.61 13.75
N MET A 275 62.97 40.52 14.77
CA MET A 275 63.00 41.44 15.91
C MET A 275 64.36 41.41 16.62
N LYS A 276 64.90 40.22 16.90
CA LYS A 276 66.25 40.08 17.48
C LYS A 276 67.34 40.70 16.60
N LYS A 277 67.24 40.60 15.27
CA LYS A 277 68.18 41.25 14.34
C LYS A 277 68.03 42.77 14.37
N VAL A 278 66.81 43.29 14.44
CA VAL A 278 66.55 44.73 14.57
C VAL A 278 67.16 45.24 15.88
N ASP A 279 66.89 44.58 17.01
CA ASP A 279 67.46 44.94 18.31
C ASP A 279 69.00 44.94 18.28
N TYR A 280 69.60 43.91 17.67
CA TYR A 280 71.05 43.84 17.48
C TYR A 280 71.61 45.00 16.64
N TRP A 281 70.97 45.34 15.52
CA TRP A 281 71.41 46.44 14.66
C TRP A 281 71.21 47.81 15.31
N MET A 282 70.13 47.98 16.10
CA MET A 282 69.91 49.18 16.90
C MET A 282 71.00 49.36 17.95
N ASP A 283 71.29 48.34 18.76
CA ASP A 283 72.35 48.37 19.78
C ASP A 283 73.73 48.63 19.16
N LYS A 284 74.02 48.00 18.02
CA LYS A 284 75.26 48.27 17.28
C LYS A 284 75.32 49.71 16.77
N TYR A 285 74.24 50.21 16.19
CA TYR A 285 74.19 51.58 15.65
C TYR A 285 74.35 52.63 16.76
N GLU A 286 73.70 52.44 17.92
CA GLU A 286 73.87 53.28 19.10
C GLU A 286 75.33 53.29 19.56
N LYS A 287 75.95 52.11 19.72
CA LYS A 287 77.37 51.98 20.09
C LYS A 287 78.32 52.62 19.08
N ASP A 288 78.09 52.42 17.79
CA ASP A 288 78.91 52.99 16.72
C ASP A 288 78.76 54.53 16.67
N ILE A 289 77.55 55.05 16.89
CA ILE A 289 77.31 56.50 17.06
C ILE A 289 78.07 57.02 18.27
N GLU A 290 77.94 56.40 19.43
CA GLU A 290 78.63 56.82 20.65
C GLU A 290 80.15 56.81 20.44
N ALA A 291 80.70 55.77 19.81
CA ALA A 291 82.11 55.68 19.47
C ALA A 291 82.55 56.79 18.50
N LYS A 292 81.78 57.06 17.43
CA LYS A 292 82.08 58.13 16.46
C LYS A 292 81.91 59.52 17.04
N GLN A 293 80.93 59.72 17.91
CA GLN A 293 80.75 60.96 18.65
C GLN A 293 81.95 61.18 19.60
N HIS A 294 82.40 60.13 20.28
CA HIS A 294 83.60 60.19 21.11
C HIS A 294 84.86 60.52 20.30
N GLU A 295 85.09 59.84 19.16
CA GLU A 295 86.19 60.17 18.23
C GLU A 295 86.12 61.63 17.76
N LEU A 296 84.93 62.11 17.37
CA LEU A 296 84.72 63.50 16.96
C LEU A 296 85.05 64.48 18.08
N ASP A 297 84.65 64.19 19.31
CA ASP A 297 84.91 65.07 20.44
C ASP A 297 86.40 65.09 20.82
N VAL A 298 87.10 63.94 20.71
CA VAL A 298 88.57 63.88 20.82
C VAL A 298 89.24 64.70 19.71
N LEU A 299 88.81 64.58 18.47
CA LEU A 299 89.35 65.36 17.34
C LEU A 299 89.08 66.86 17.49
N LYS A 300 87.87 67.24 17.95
CA LYS A 300 87.55 68.65 18.26
C LYS A 300 88.45 69.18 19.36
N ALA A 301 88.68 68.40 20.42
CA ALA A 301 89.60 68.78 21.50
C ALA A 301 91.05 68.94 20.99
N SER A 302 91.53 68.01 20.14
CA SER A 302 92.85 68.13 19.50
C SER A 302 92.94 69.37 18.61
N LYS A 303 91.94 69.59 17.75
CA LYS A 303 91.89 70.78 16.87
C LYS A 303 91.87 72.08 17.69
N ALA A 304 91.12 72.12 18.78
CA ALA A 304 91.09 73.29 19.67
C ALA A 304 92.48 73.55 20.28
N LYS A 305 93.16 72.49 20.73
CA LYS A 305 94.54 72.56 21.25
C LYS A 305 95.55 73.00 20.18
N ASP A 306 95.45 72.49 18.97
CA ASP A 306 96.31 72.88 17.85
C ASP A 306 96.05 74.33 17.42
N LEU A 307 94.78 74.77 17.44
CA LEU A 307 94.41 76.16 17.17
C LEU A 307 95.00 77.11 18.22
N GLU A 308 94.93 76.74 19.50
CA GLU A 308 95.55 77.48 20.61
C GLU A 308 97.06 77.62 20.39
N ARG A 309 97.74 76.50 20.09
CA ARG A 309 99.17 76.50 19.76
C ARG A 309 99.51 77.37 18.54
N LEU A 310 98.66 77.38 17.52
CA LEU A 310 98.87 78.18 16.31
C LEU A 310 98.62 79.68 16.57
N GLN A 311 97.67 80.01 17.44
CA GLN A 311 97.47 81.38 17.92
C GLN A 311 98.67 81.87 18.74
N GLU A 312 99.23 81.02 19.60
CA GLU A 312 100.48 81.31 20.32
C GLU A 312 101.66 81.54 19.37
N LEU A 313 101.87 80.64 18.40
CA LEU A 313 102.92 80.81 17.39
C LEU A 313 102.71 82.07 16.55
N SER A 314 101.47 82.38 16.17
CA SER A 314 101.15 83.58 15.38
C SER A 314 101.43 84.87 16.15
N LYS A 315 101.18 84.89 17.47
CA LYS A 315 101.62 86.00 18.33
C LYS A 315 103.15 86.12 18.34
N LEU A 316 103.84 85.00 18.52
CA LEU A 316 105.30 84.96 18.52
C LEU A 316 105.91 85.41 17.17
N TYR A 317 105.32 85.00 16.04
CA TYR A 317 105.74 85.44 14.71
C TYR A 317 105.54 86.94 14.50
N LYS A 318 104.41 87.51 14.96
CA LYS A 318 104.19 88.97 14.90
C LYS A 318 105.23 89.72 15.73
N GLU A 319 105.57 89.23 16.92
CA GLU A 319 106.64 89.80 17.74
C GLU A 319 107.99 89.76 17.02
N TYR A 320 108.35 88.63 16.41
CA TYR A 320 109.61 88.52 15.63
C TYR A 320 109.61 89.37 14.36
N GLU A 321 108.50 89.46 13.63
CA GLU A 321 108.40 90.27 12.42
C GLU A 321 108.58 91.77 12.74
N GLN A 322 108.02 92.22 13.88
CA GLN A 322 108.21 93.57 14.38
C GLN A 322 109.70 93.88 14.62
N VAL A 323 110.44 92.94 15.22
CA VAL A 323 111.90 93.04 15.42
C VAL A 323 112.67 93.08 14.09
N VAL A 324 112.28 92.28 13.09
CA VAL A 324 112.96 92.26 11.78
C VAL A 324 112.71 93.53 10.97
N VAL A 325 111.50 94.08 11.04
CA VAL A 325 111.18 95.36 10.38
C VAL A 325 111.98 96.50 10.99
N GLU A 326 112.16 96.52 12.32
CA GLU A 326 113.02 97.47 13.00
C GLU A 326 114.48 97.39 12.50
N ASP A 327 115.09 96.18 12.45
CA ASP A 327 116.47 96.00 11.93
C ASP A 327 116.62 96.42 10.45
N ARG A 328 115.57 96.20 9.64
CA ARG A 328 115.57 96.55 8.21
C ARG A 328 115.52 98.06 7.99
N ILE A 329 114.78 98.80 8.81
CA ILE A 329 114.74 100.27 8.78
C ILE A 329 116.09 100.86 9.21
N GLU A 330 116.74 100.27 10.22
CA GLU A 330 118.07 100.68 10.69
C GLU A 330 119.15 100.53 9.59
N LYS A 331 119.15 99.41 8.87
CA LYS A 331 120.08 99.15 7.74
C LYS A 331 119.86 100.07 6.55
N GLU A 332 118.61 100.39 6.22
CA GLU A 332 118.29 101.27 5.09
C GLU A 332 118.75 102.72 5.35
N LYS A 333 118.66 103.20 6.59
CA LYS A 333 119.21 104.50 7.01
C LYS A 333 120.74 104.54 6.90
N ALA A 334 121.44 103.45 7.24
CA ALA A 334 122.89 103.37 7.13
C ALA A 334 123.38 103.45 5.67
N ARG A 335 122.65 102.83 4.72
CA ARG A 335 123.03 102.81 3.30
C ARG A 335 122.93 104.19 2.64
N ARG A 336 121.86 104.95 2.91
CA ARG A 336 121.71 106.32 2.37
C ARG A 336 122.81 107.28 2.83
N LYS A 337 123.36 107.08 4.02
CA LYS A 337 124.46 107.91 4.56
C LYS A 337 125.77 107.66 3.81
N ALA A 338 126.06 106.42 3.43
CA ALA A 338 127.25 106.04 2.67
C ALA A 338 127.22 106.52 1.20
N GLU A 339 126.05 106.59 0.57
CA GLU A 339 125.91 107.06 -0.82
C GLU A 339 126.18 108.56 -0.98
N LEU A 340 125.81 109.39 0.01
CA LEU A 340 126.12 110.83 0.02
C LEU A 340 127.62 111.11 0.11
N GLU A 341 128.33 110.40 1.00
CA GLU A 341 129.78 110.53 1.19
C GLU A 341 130.57 110.13 -0.08
N ALA A 342 130.07 109.17 -0.86
CA ALA A 342 130.70 108.74 -2.10
C ALA A 342 130.61 109.78 -3.24
N ILE A 343 129.56 110.60 -3.27
CA ILE A 343 129.39 111.66 -4.29
C ILE A 343 130.35 112.83 -4.02
N GLU A 344 130.53 113.21 -2.75
CA GLU A 344 131.47 114.25 -2.33
C GLU A 344 132.93 113.88 -2.65
N LEU A 345 133.29 112.60 -2.54
CA LEU A 345 134.62 112.09 -2.89
C LEU A 345 134.89 112.13 -4.41
N LYS A 346 133.89 111.87 -5.25
CA LYS A 346 134.03 111.93 -6.72
C LYS A 346 134.21 113.37 -7.23
N ALA A 347 133.56 114.35 -6.60
CA ALA A 347 133.71 115.76 -6.96
C ALA A 347 135.12 116.30 -6.65
N SER A 348 135.71 115.88 -5.53
CA SER A 348 137.05 116.32 -5.09
C SER A 348 138.20 115.74 -5.95
N ILE A 349 138.05 114.51 -6.47
CA ILE A 349 139.06 113.88 -7.37
C ILE A 349 139.11 114.54 -8.76
N ARG A 350 137.96 115.00 -9.29
CA ARG A 350 137.89 115.74 -10.57
C ARG A 350 138.58 117.11 -10.48
N LEU A 351 138.49 117.79 -9.33
CA LEU A 351 139.16 119.06 -9.11
C LEU A 351 140.69 118.91 -9.03
N GLN A 352 141.19 117.84 -8.37
CA GLN A 352 142.63 117.57 -8.23
C GLN A 352 143.32 117.18 -9.54
N SER A 353 142.62 116.50 -10.45
CA SER A 353 143.18 116.03 -11.73
C SER A 353 143.28 117.15 -12.78
N TRP A 354 142.35 118.12 -12.76
CA TRP A 354 142.42 119.32 -13.60
C TRP A 354 143.60 120.24 -13.25
N TRP A 355 143.85 120.52 -11.97
CA TRP A 355 144.94 121.40 -11.53
C TRP A 355 146.35 120.81 -11.81
N ARG A 356 146.51 119.49 -11.67
CA ARG A 356 147.79 118.79 -11.97
C ARG A 356 148.18 118.86 -13.45
N GLY A 357 147.21 118.91 -14.37
CA GLY A 357 147.47 119.04 -15.82
C GLY A 357 147.86 120.45 -16.27
N VAL A 358 147.43 121.49 -15.56
CA VAL A 358 147.76 122.89 -15.86
C VAL A 358 149.18 123.25 -15.40
N MET A 359 149.65 122.67 -14.29
CA MET A 359 151.01 122.89 -13.76
C MET A 359 152.13 122.35 -14.67
N VAL A 360 151.88 121.35 -15.52
CA VAL A 360 152.90 120.72 -16.38
C VAL A 360 153.11 121.48 -17.71
N ARG A 361 152.09 122.18 -18.22
CA ARG A 361 152.11 122.79 -19.57
C ARG A 361 152.61 124.25 -19.65
N LYS A 362 152.91 124.91 -18.52
CA LYS A 362 153.34 126.33 -18.48
C LYS A 362 154.69 126.61 -17.80
N GLY A 363 155.50 125.60 -17.47
CA GLY A 363 156.94 125.80 -17.19
C GLY A 363 157.32 126.57 -15.90
N PHE A 364 156.53 126.49 -14.82
CA PHE A 364 156.93 127.01 -13.50
C PHE A 364 157.11 125.89 -12.46
N GLY A 365 158.35 125.66 -12.03
CA GLY A 365 158.67 124.97 -10.76
C GLY A 365 159.66 123.79 -10.86
N PRO A 366 160.58 123.61 -9.90
CA PRO A 366 161.82 122.85 -10.08
C PRO A 366 161.67 121.33 -9.89
N TYR A 367 162.23 120.56 -10.83
CA TYR A 367 162.18 119.10 -10.85
C TYR A 367 163.41 118.47 -10.17
N SER A 368 163.23 118.09 -8.90
CA SER A 368 163.55 116.75 -8.34
C SER A 368 163.81 116.84 -6.83
N LYS A 369 163.29 115.87 -6.08
CA LYS A 369 163.95 115.19 -4.94
C LYS A 369 163.06 114.07 -4.36
N LYS A 370 163.65 112.88 -4.29
CA LYS A 370 163.27 111.75 -3.41
C LYS A 370 163.39 112.15 -1.94
N LYS A 371 162.41 111.84 -1.08
CA LYS A 371 162.60 111.35 0.32
C LYS A 371 161.30 111.19 1.14
N LYS A 372 161.20 110.00 1.78
CA LYS A 372 160.92 109.70 3.21
C LYS A 372 159.78 110.39 3.99
N GLY A 373 159.01 109.54 4.69
CA GLY A 373 158.74 109.68 6.14
C GLY A 373 157.28 109.46 6.58
N LYS A 374 156.90 108.34 7.23
CA LYS A 374 156.79 108.11 8.71
C LYS A 374 155.74 109.00 9.40
N LYS A 375 154.59 108.49 9.90
CA LYS A 375 154.23 108.01 11.28
C LYS A 375 152.69 108.23 11.38
N GLY A 376 151.80 107.51 12.07
CA GLY A 376 151.82 106.47 13.09
C GLY A 376 150.60 106.68 14.06
N LYS A 377 150.23 105.62 14.82
CA LYS A 377 149.34 105.54 16.04
C LYS A 377 147.80 105.53 15.85
N LYS A 378 146.95 104.82 16.65
CA LYS A 378 147.08 103.75 17.69
C LYS A 378 145.65 103.32 18.16
N GLY A 379 145.48 102.06 18.64
CA GLY A 379 144.44 101.60 19.60
C GLY A 379 143.48 100.53 19.02
N LYS A 380 143.33 99.25 19.44
CA LYS A 380 143.56 98.39 20.63
C LYS A 380 142.27 98.09 21.46
N GLY A 381 141.83 96.83 21.48
CA GLY A 381 140.97 96.21 22.53
C GLY A 381 139.95 95.17 22.00
N LYS A 382 140.08 93.86 22.26
CA LYS A 382 139.48 93.03 23.37
C LYS A 382 137.97 92.74 23.14
N LYS A 383 137.33 91.57 23.40
CA LYS A 383 137.61 90.36 24.22
C LYS A 383 136.43 89.34 24.03
N LYS A 384 136.72 88.03 24.18
CA LYS A 384 136.00 86.95 24.91
C LYS A 384 134.48 86.64 24.71
N LYS A 385 134.23 85.32 24.50
CA LYS A 385 133.34 84.37 25.23
C LYS A 385 132.01 84.91 25.80
N LYS A 386 130.90 84.26 25.41
CA LYS A 386 130.23 83.22 26.23
C LYS A 386 129.45 82.27 25.33
#